data_AF-Q6ARW8-F1
#
_entry.id   AF-Q6ARW8-F1
#
_cell.length_a   1.000
_cell.length_b   1.000
_cell.length_c   1.000
_cell.angle_alpha   90.00
_cell.angle_beta   90.00
_cell.angle_gamma   90.00
#
_symmetry.space_group_name_H-M   'P 1'
#
loop_
_entity.id
_entity.type
_entity.pdbx_description
1 polymer ?
#
loop_
_entity_poly.entity_id
_entity_poly.type
_entity_poly.pdbx_seq_one_letter_code
_entity_poly.pdbx_strand_id
1 'polypeptide(L)'
;MNTKRKAVPPQKVGAMGETASNQQAKYSSFPDNQQGPTDNPAASQRQRIFPHPKADEPTTDIAFTIITNHDGPLTKTIRPDGQGGIIKKPAANLVRGVTKRVTMPFRKFGPFLRTLQNNQALCHGVSDYPQANITSRAKFNGEPDTITRTSEYFHYPTGAGIGMFDHDPKPGQKTLSADELLDIIYSVCPDFRRLSTWWTPSTSSCIFDNNKNELTGIGAGFHLYFPFEPADKLPEFADWLSRQLWLAGHGHIFISRTGSLLTRTVFDLTVFSPERLDFVAGADCIDCNQRLPEPVYRKGLEVWA
;
A
#
# COMPACT_ATOMS: atom_id res chain seq x y z
N MET A 1 51.84 1.86 29.43
CA MET A 1 52.78 2.31 28.37
C MET A 1 52.06 3.26 27.44
N ASN A 2 52.71 4.38 27.16
CA ASN A 2 52.18 5.60 26.60
C ASN A 2 52.41 5.59 25.07
N THR A 3 51.38 5.67 24.24
CA THR A 3 51.53 6.00 22.81
C THR A 3 50.63 7.15 22.43
N LYS A 4 51.28 8.30 22.27
CA LYS A 4 50.76 9.57 21.77
C LYS A 4 50.72 9.59 20.24
N ARG A 5 49.85 10.49 19.75
CA ARG A 5 49.87 11.24 18.46
C ARG A 5 49.27 10.52 17.25
N LYS A 6 48.44 11.15 16.41
CA LYS A 6 48.42 12.57 15.96
C LYS A 6 47.00 13.01 15.57
N ALA A 7 46.61 14.20 16.02
CA ALA A 7 45.44 14.93 15.53
C ALA A 7 45.77 15.64 14.19
N VAL A 8 44.80 15.67 13.28
CA VAL A 8 44.84 16.37 11.99
C VAL A 8 44.21 17.77 12.18
N PRO A 9 44.86 18.87 11.75
CA PRO A 9 44.31 20.21 11.89
C PRO A 9 43.27 20.53 10.79
N PRO A 10 42.26 21.38 11.06
CA PRO A 10 41.28 21.79 10.06
C PRO A 10 41.85 22.88 9.15
N GLN A 11 41.67 22.72 7.84
CA GLN A 11 41.90 23.79 6.86
C GLN A 11 40.72 24.77 6.87
N LYS A 12 41.02 26.04 7.17
CA LYS A 12 40.19 27.22 6.89
C LYS A 12 40.72 27.91 5.65
N VAL A 13 39.91 28.07 4.60
CA VAL A 13 39.91 29.17 3.61
C VAL A 13 38.52 29.12 2.94
N GLY A 14 37.74 30.17 2.72
CA GLY A 14 37.85 31.58 2.98
C GLY A 14 36.49 32.22 2.72
N ALA A 15 36.19 33.31 3.43
CA ALA A 15 35.02 34.14 3.19
C ALA A 15 35.35 35.21 2.14
N MET A 16 34.48 35.35 1.15
CA MET A 16 34.17 36.58 0.41
C MET A 16 32.63 36.61 0.36
N GLY A 17 31.88 37.63 0.77
CA GLY A 17 32.18 39.06 0.69
C GLY A 17 31.46 39.64 -0.52
N GLU A 18 30.25 40.17 -0.27
CA GLU A 18 29.53 41.22 -1.05
C GLU A 18 29.05 40.83 -2.48
N THR A 19 27.80 41.04 -2.88
CA THR A 19 27.11 42.33 -2.96
C THR A 19 25.61 42.09 -3.22
N ALA A 20 24.78 42.96 -2.64
CA ALA A 20 23.39 43.13 -3.04
C ALA A 20 23.31 43.98 -4.32
N SER A 21 22.50 43.54 -5.28
CA SER A 21 21.85 44.39 -6.29
C SER A 21 20.58 43.64 -6.70
N ASN A 22 19.39 44.01 -6.26
CA ASN A 22 18.60 45.18 -6.66
C ASN A 22 18.45 45.32 -8.18
N GLN A 23 17.52 44.56 -8.76
CA GLN A 23 16.79 45.00 -9.96
C GLN A 23 15.30 44.67 -9.77
N GLN A 24 14.61 45.61 -9.16
CA GLN A 24 13.17 45.77 -9.20
C GLN A 24 12.87 46.96 -10.13
N ALA A 25 12.31 46.69 -11.31
CA ALA A 25 11.80 47.64 -12.29
C ALA A 25 11.42 46.79 -13.52
N LYS A 26 10.22 46.76 -14.09
CA LYS A 26 9.10 47.69 -14.16
C LYS A 26 7.90 46.86 -14.60
N TYR A 27 6.75 47.01 -13.96
CA TYR A 27 5.48 47.22 -14.68
C TYR A 27 4.58 48.02 -13.76
N SER A 28 4.42 49.27 -14.15
CA SER A 28 3.62 50.30 -13.50
C SER A 28 2.14 50.15 -13.84
N SER A 29 1.33 50.55 -12.86
CA SER A 29 0.01 51.18 -12.99
C SER A 29 -1.13 50.37 -13.62
N PHE A 30 -2.02 49.86 -12.75
CA PHE A 30 -3.44 49.74 -13.04
C PHE A 30 -4.21 50.70 -12.11
N PRO A 31 -5.20 51.45 -12.64
CA PRO A 31 -5.95 52.41 -11.84
C PRO A 31 -6.96 51.71 -10.91
N ASP A 32 -7.14 52.28 -9.73
CA ASP A 32 -8.30 52.05 -8.86
C ASP A 32 -9.58 52.32 -9.65
N ASN A 33 -10.47 51.34 -9.73
CA ASN A 33 -11.87 51.59 -10.03
C ASN A 33 -12.76 50.79 -9.08
N GLN A 34 -13.40 51.54 -8.19
CA GLN A 34 -14.48 51.07 -7.34
C GLN A 34 -15.70 50.76 -8.22
N GLN A 35 -16.09 49.48 -8.30
CA GLN A 35 -17.42 49.07 -8.74
C GLN A 35 -17.82 47.79 -8.00
N GLY A 36 -18.94 47.86 -7.29
CA GLY A 36 -19.58 46.74 -6.60
C GLY A 36 -20.08 45.64 -7.54
N PRO A 37 -20.55 44.52 -7.01
CA PRO A 37 -20.61 43.26 -7.74
C PRO A 37 -21.74 43.29 -8.77
N THR A 38 -21.38 43.19 -10.05
CA THR A 38 -22.32 42.88 -11.13
C THR A 38 -22.38 41.37 -11.31
N ASP A 39 -23.59 40.82 -11.19
CA ASP A 39 -23.94 39.41 -11.34
C ASP A 39 -23.34 38.77 -12.60
N ASN A 40 -22.40 37.84 -12.39
CA ASN A 40 -21.89 36.96 -13.42
C ASN A 40 -22.59 35.59 -13.29
N PRO A 41 -23.44 35.16 -14.24
CA PRO A 41 -24.21 33.92 -14.12
C PRO A 41 -23.36 32.65 -14.34
N ALA A 42 -22.02 32.75 -14.45
CA ALA A 42 -21.12 31.60 -14.61
C ALA A 42 -20.48 31.09 -13.30
N ALA A 43 -20.83 31.63 -12.13
CA ALA A 43 -20.15 31.33 -10.86
C ALA A 43 -21.02 30.65 -9.77
N SER A 44 -22.23 30.17 -10.09
CA SER A 44 -23.17 29.60 -9.09
C SER A 44 -23.42 28.09 -9.16
N GLN A 45 -22.61 27.31 -9.90
CA GLN A 45 -22.69 25.84 -9.88
C GLN A 45 -21.46 25.20 -9.23
N ARG A 46 -21.25 25.47 -7.93
CA ARG A 46 -20.35 24.69 -7.07
C ARG A 46 -21.06 24.32 -5.78
N GLN A 47 -22.05 23.43 -5.88
CA GLN A 47 -22.55 22.59 -4.78
C GLN A 47 -23.63 21.62 -5.27
N ARG A 48 -23.20 20.45 -5.76
CA ARG A 48 -23.84 19.13 -5.58
C ARG A 48 -22.68 18.13 -5.62
N ILE A 49 -22.02 17.91 -4.48
CA ILE A 49 -22.18 16.72 -3.64
C ILE A 49 -22.34 15.49 -4.53
N PHE A 50 -21.23 14.74 -4.61
CA PHE A 50 -21.03 13.54 -5.40
C PHE A 50 -22.29 12.69 -5.51
N PRO A 51 -22.71 12.27 -6.72
CA PRO A 51 -23.79 11.32 -6.85
C PRO A 51 -23.41 10.02 -6.13
N HIS A 52 -24.28 9.56 -5.23
CA HIS A 52 -24.27 8.15 -4.85
C HIS A 52 -24.38 7.30 -6.13
N PRO A 53 -23.62 6.21 -6.27
CA PRO A 53 -23.76 5.32 -7.41
C PRO A 53 -25.23 4.88 -7.53
N LYS A 54 -25.81 5.08 -8.71
CA LYS A 54 -27.04 4.39 -9.10
C LYS A 54 -26.75 2.89 -9.08
N ALA A 55 -27.74 2.08 -8.70
CA ALA A 55 -27.59 0.64 -8.44
C ALA A 55 -27.20 -0.22 -9.67
N ASP A 56 -27.03 0.40 -10.85
CA ASP A 56 -27.02 -0.28 -12.15
C ASP A 56 -25.76 0.00 -13.01
N GLU A 57 -24.68 0.56 -12.45
CA GLU A 57 -23.37 0.51 -13.14
C GLU A 57 -22.81 -0.92 -13.06
N PRO A 58 -22.34 -1.52 -14.17
CA PRO A 58 -21.80 -2.88 -14.16
C PRO A 58 -20.61 -2.92 -13.21
N THR A 59 -20.72 -3.77 -12.19
CA THR A 59 -19.67 -3.90 -11.19
C THR A 59 -18.75 -5.02 -11.59
N THR A 60 -17.45 -4.76 -11.55
CA THR A 60 -16.46 -5.74 -11.94
C THR A 60 -16.31 -6.76 -10.83
N ASP A 61 -16.63 -8.00 -11.17
CA ASP A 61 -16.38 -9.14 -10.30
C ASP A 61 -14.89 -9.50 -10.37
N ILE A 62 -14.17 -9.17 -9.31
CA ILE A 62 -12.74 -9.47 -9.15
C ILE A 62 -12.57 -10.88 -8.58
N ALA A 63 -11.55 -11.60 -9.07
CA ALA A 63 -11.16 -12.89 -8.53
C ALA A 63 -9.83 -12.83 -7.75
N PHE A 64 -9.78 -13.52 -6.62
CA PHE A 64 -8.60 -13.64 -5.75
C PHE A 64 -8.70 -14.90 -4.89
N THR A 65 -7.74 -15.12 -4.00
CA THR A 65 -7.73 -16.30 -3.12
C THR A 65 -7.67 -15.91 -1.64
N ILE A 66 -8.45 -16.61 -0.81
CA ILE A 66 -8.27 -16.64 0.65
C ILE A 66 -7.47 -17.88 1.00
N ILE A 67 -6.47 -17.72 1.86
CA ILE A 67 -5.77 -18.81 2.52
C ILE A 67 -6.12 -18.79 4.00
N THR A 68 -6.52 -19.94 4.53
CA THR A 68 -6.79 -20.15 5.96
C THR A 68 -5.76 -21.11 6.54
N ASN A 69 -5.07 -20.70 7.60
CA ASN A 69 -4.13 -21.52 8.36
C ASN A 69 -4.88 -22.34 9.42
N HIS A 70 -4.60 -23.64 9.50
CA HIS A 70 -5.19 -24.53 10.49
C HIS A 70 -4.35 -24.62 11.77
N ASP A 71 -3.10 -24.16 11.74
CA ASP A 71 -2.13 -24.36 12.83
C ASP A 71 -1.88 -23.07 13.64
N GLY A 72 -2.62 -21.98 13.38
CA GLY A 72 -2.52 -20.74 14.14
C GLY A 72 -2.77 -19.47 13.31
N PRO A 73 -2.36 -18.30 13.81
CA PRO A 73 -2.53 -17.03 13.10
C PRO A 73 -1.81 -17.03 11.73
N LEU A 74 -2.45 -16.36 10.78
CA LEU A 74 -1.90 -15.99 9.47
C LEU A 74 -1.97 -14.47 9.33
N THR A 75 -1.58 -13.79 10.40
CA THR A 75 -1.48 -12.35 10.53
C THR A 75 -0.36 -12.02 11.54
N LYS A 76 0.00 -10.75 11.71
CA LYS A 76 1.02 -10.38 12.69
C LYS A 76 0.48 -10.57 14.11
N THR A 77 1.21 -11.29 14.95
CA THR A 77 0.98 -11.27 16.40
C THR A 77 1.68 -10.05 16.99
N ILE A 78 0.95 -9.22 17.72
CA ILE A 78 1.43 -7.94 18.25
C ILE A 78 1.22 -7.90 19.77
N ARG A 79 2.22 -7.39 20.49
CA ARG A 79 2.13 -7.13 21.93
C ARG A 79 2.90 -5.87 22.32
N PRO A 80 2.56 -5.22 23.44
CA PRO A 80 3.37 -4.12 23.98
C PRO A 80 4.80 -4.56 24.31
N ASP A 81 5.74 -3.62 24.20
CA ASP A 81 7.14 -3.83 24.62
C ASP A 81 7.42 -3.39 26.07
N GLY A 82 6.44 -2.74 26.73
CA GLY A 82 6.58 -2.18 28.08
C GLY A 82 7.23 -0.79 28.14
N GLN A 83 7.63 -0.23 27.00
CA GLN A 83 8.29 1.08 26.86
C GLN A 83 7.50 2.05 25.97
N GLY A 84 6.23 1.75 25.70
CA GLY A 84 5.35 2.57 24.85
C GLY A 84 5.41 2.21 23.36
N GLY A 85 6.08 1.12 22.98
CA GLY A 85 6.10 0.58 21.63
C GLY A 85 5.48 -0.81 21.52
N ILE A 86 5.77 -1.50 20.41
CA ILE A 86 5.22 -2.83 20.11
C ILE A 86 6.31 -3.81 19.66
N ILE A 87 6.14 -5.07 20.04
CA ILE A 87 6.87 -6.21 19.51
C ILE A 87 5.97 -6.93 18.51
N LYS A 88 6.51 -7.16 17.30
CA LYS A 88 5.81 -7.81 16.19
C LYS A 88 6.41 -9.18 15.94
N LYS A 89 5.60 -10.22 15.95
CA LYS A 89 5.97 -11.55 15.45
C LYS A 89 5.29 -11.79 14.10
N PRO A 90 6.04 -11.96 13.01
CA PRO A 90 5.44 -12.23 11.70
C PRO A 90 4.75 -13.60 11.71
N ALA A 91 3.58 -13.71 11.07
CA ALA A 91 3.03 -15.01 10.71
C ALA A 91 3.70 -15.49 9.42
N ALA A 92 4.50 -16.54 9.52
CA ALA A 92 5.14 -17.17 8.37
C ALA A 92 4.94 -18.70 8.33
N ASN A 93 4.30 -19.29 9.35
CA ASN A 93 4.22 -20.74 9.49
C ASN A 93 2.88 -21.26 8.95
N LEU A 94 2.72 -21.26 7.63
CA LEU A 94 1.65 -21.98 6.95
C LEU A 94 2.16 -23.40 6.59
N VAL A 95 1.92 -24.36 7.49
CA VAL A 95 2.30 -25.76 7.28
C VAL A 95 1.10 -26.58 6.83
N ARG A 96 -0.08 -26.33 7.39
CA ARG A 96 -1.35 -26.89 6.93
C ARG A 96 -2.40 -25.79 6.83
N GLY A 97 -3.17 -25.82 5.76
CA GLY A 97 -4.27 -24.89 5.57
C GLY A 97 -5.15 -25.28 4.41
N VAL A 98 -6.02 -24.36 4.03
CA VAL A 98 -6.89 -24.48 2.87
C VAL A 98 -6.85 -23.16 2.07
N THR A 99 -6.82 -23.28 0.76
CA THR A 99 -7.06 -22.17 -0.17
C THR A 99 -8.49 -22.23 -0.69
N LYS A 100 -9.11 -21.07 -0.88
CA LYS A 100 -10.41 -20.92 -1.52
C LYS A 100 -10.39 -19.73 -2.47
N ARG A 101 -10.73 -19.97 -3.75
CA ARG A 101 -10.98 -18.90 -4.71
C ARG A 101 -12.25 -18.14 -4.31
N VAL A 102 -12.20 -16.83 -4.49
CA VAL A 102 -13.32 -15.94 -4.25
C VAL A 102 -13.51 -15.03 -5.44
N THR A 103 -14.76 -14.88 -5.84
CA THR A 103 -15.20 -13.88 -6.82
C THR A 103 -16.25 -13.00 -6.15
N MET A 104 -16.09 -11.69 -6.26
CA MET A 104 -17.08 -10.74 -5.76
C MET A 104 -16.94 -9.38 -6.46
N PRO A 105 -17.98 -8.53 -6.39
CA PRO A 105 -17.84 -7.18 -6.91
C PRO A 105 -16.78 -6.37 -6.17
N PHE A 106 -15.96 -5.60 -6.89
CA PHE A 106 -14.90 -4.79 -6.28
C PHE A 106 -15.40 -3.82 -5.19
N ARG A 107 -16.58 -3.22 -5.36
CA ARG A 107 -17.25 -2.39 -4.34
C ARG A 107 -17.53 -3.11 -3.00
N LYS A 108 -17.47 -4.44 -2.95
CA LYS A 108 -17.66 -5.23 -1.72
C LYS A 108 -16.35 -5.64 -1.07
N PHE A 109 -15.21 -5.40 -1.73
CA PHE A 109 -13.90 -5.85 -1.28
C PHE A 109 -13.47 -5.23 0.05
N GLY A 110 -13.57 -3.90 0.20
CA GLY A 110 -13.23 -3.22 1.46
C GLY A 110 -13.96 -3.78 2.67
N PRO A 111 -15.30 -3.80 2.70
CA PRO A 111 -16.07 -4.42 3.78
C PRO A 111 -15.71 -5.89 4.01
N PHE A 112 -15.44 -6.65 2.94
CA PHE A 112 -15.00 -8.04 3.05
C PHE A 112 -13.66 -8.18 3.82
N LEU A 113 -12.71 -7.26 3.69
CA LEU A 113 -11.45 -7.29 4.45
C LEU A 113 -11.67 -7.32 5.97
N ARG A 114 -12.75 -6.68 6.45
CA ARG A 114 -13.10 -6.65 7.88
C ARG A 114 -13.72 -7.95 8.40
N THR A 115 -14.07 -8.86 7.49
CA THR A 115 -14.60 -10.20 7.86
C THR A 115 -13.51 -11.25 8.02
N LEU A 116 -12.28 -10.95 7.60
CA LEU A 116 -11.16 -11.87 7.67
C LEU A 116 -10.78 -12.18 9.13
N GLN A 117 -10.60 -13.46 9.40
CA GLN A 117 -10.14 -13.96 10.70
C GLN A 117 -8.61 -13.85 10.82
N ASN A 118 -8.08 -13.83 12.05
CA ASN A 118 -6.64 -13.71 12.29
C ASN A 118 -5.80 -14.88 11.72
N ASN A 119 -6.44 -16.01 11.40
CA ASN A 119 -5.83 -17.16 10.72
C ASN A 119 -5.98 -17.13 9.19
N GLN A 120 -6.45 -16.02 8.62
CA GLN A 120 -6.64 -15.84 7.19
C GLN A 120 -5.73 -14.76 6.60
N ALA A 121 -5.30 -14.97 5.36
CA ALA A 121 -4.60 -14.00 4.54
C ALA A 121 -5.08 -14.10 3.09
N LEU A 122 -4.86 -13.05 2.31
CA LEU A 122 -5.20 -13.05 0.89
C LEU A 122 -3.99 -13.40 0.04
N CYS A 123 -4.26 -13.98 -1.13
CA CYS A 123 -3.38 -13.89 -2.30
C CYS A 123 -4.14 -13.13 -3.37
N HIS A 124 -3.48 -12.17 -4.03
CA HIS A 124 -4.11 -11.39 -5.10
C HIS A 124 -4.26 -12.19 -6.38
N GLY A 125 -3.50 -13.27 -6.55
CA GLY A 125 -3.73 -14.29 -7.57
C GLY A 125 -4.82 -15.30 -7.16
N VAL A 126 -5.23 -16.10 -8.14
CA VAL A 126 -6.10 -17.27 -7.96
C VAL A 126 -5.27 -18.55 -7.87
N SER A 127 -5.58 -19.40 -6.90
CA SER A 127 -5.13 -20.81 -6.88
C SER A 127 -5.55 -21.52 -8.17
N ASP A 128 -4.92 -22.60 -8.64
CA ASP A 128 -5.38 -23.39 -9.81
C ASP A 128 -6.66 -24.20 -9.55
N TYR A 129 -6.97 -24.41 -8.28
CA TYR A 129 -8.15 -25.12 -7.82
C TYR A 129 -9.13 -24.16 -7.13
N PRO A 130 -10.45 -24.31 -7.32
CA PRO A 130 -11.46 -23.54 -6.58
C PRO A 130 -11.28 -23.64 -5.06
N GLN A 131 -10.87 -24.81 -4.60
CA GLN A 131 -10.46 -25.08 -3.23
C GLN A 131 -9.41 -26.19 -3.24
N ALA A 132 -8.40 -26.10 -2.38
CA ALA A 132 -7.39 -27.14 -2.19
C ALA A 132 -6.77 -27.03 -0.78
N ASN A 133 -6.25 -28.15 -0.27
CA ASN A 133 -5.41 -28.16 0.91
C ASN A 133 -4.05 -27.53 0.59
N ILE A 134 -3.46 -26.84 1.56
CA ILE A 134 -2.09 -26.33 1.47
C ILE A 134 -1.19 -27.12 2.40
N THR A 135 -0.02 -27.49 1.88
CA THR A 135 1.10 -28.00 2.66
C THR A 135 2.38 -27.20 2.38
N SER A 136 3.39 -27.37 3.25
CA SER A 136 4.72 -26.81 2.99
C SER A 136 5.42 -27.60 1.88
N ARG A 137 6.29 -26.94 1.11
CA ARG A 137 7.05 -27.62 0.04
C ARG A 137 7.87 -28.80 0.53
N ALA A 138 8.40 -28.72 1.76
CA ALA A 138 9.15 -29.82 2.38
C ALA A 138 8.29 -31.04 2.72
N LYS A 139 6.98 -30.87 2.90
CA LYS A 139 6.03 -31.94 3.22
C LYS A 139 5.18 -32.38 2.03
N PHE A 140 5.36 -31.75 0.87
CA PHE A 140 4.58 -32.07 -0.32
C PHE A 140 5.04 -33.39 -0.92
N ASN A 141 4.10 -34.34 -1.03
CA ASN A 141 4.30 -35.69 -1.53
C ASN A 141 3.35 -36.03 -2.71
N GLY A 142 2.68 -35.04 -3.29
CA GLY A 142 1.78 -35.23 -4.44
C GLY A 142 0.40 -35.80 -4.07
N GLU A 143 -0.03 -35.68 -2.82
CA GLU A 143 -1.37 -36.10 -2.39
C GLU A 143 -2.47 -35.38 -3.19
N PRO A 144 -3.59 -36.06 -3.49
CA PRO A 144 -4.75 -35.44 -4.13
C PRO A 144 -5.22 -34.18 -3.38
N ASP A 145 -5.75 -33.23 -4.15
CA ASP A 145 -6.33 -31.97 -3.64
C ASP A 145 -5.41 -31.15 -2.72
N THR A 146 -4.10 -31.38 -2.80
CA THR A 146 -3.09 -30.70 -1.98
C THR A 146 -2.11 -29.96 -2.87
N ILE A 147 -1.85 -28.70 -2.56
CA ILE A 147 -0.92 -27.84 -3.29
C ILE A 147 0.11 -27.22 -2.35
N THR A 148 1.15 -26.63 -2.93
CA THR A 148 2.08 -25.77 -2.19
C THR A 148 1.79 -24.30 -2.49
N ARG A 149 2.11 -23.41 -1.55
CA ARG A 149 2.03 -21.96 -1.78
C ARG A 149 3.24 -21.47 -2.59
N THR A 150 3.22 -21.77 -3.87
CA THR A 150 4.25 -21.36 -4.85
C THR A 150 3.57 -20.82 -6.10
N SER A 151 4.30 -20.07 -6.92
CA SER A 151 3.83 -19.54 -8.21
C SER A 151 3.47 -20.63 -9.22
N GLU A 152 3.73 -21.90 -8.92
CA GLU A 152 3.30 -23.05 -9.74
C GLU A 152 1.79 -23.23 -9.71
N TYR A 153 1.16 -22.98 -8.55
CA TYR A 153 -0.28 -23.23 -8.32
C TYR A 153 -1.12 -21.97 -8.18
N PHE A 154 -0.51 -20.79 -8.33
CA PHE A 154 -1.16 -19.51 -8.13
C PHE A 154 -0.78 -18.59 -9.28
N HIS A 155 -1.80 -18.05 -9.95
CA HIS A 155 -1.64 -17.21 -11.13
C HIS A 155 -2.62 -16.04 -11.04
N TYR A 156 -2.32 -14.93 -11.70
CA TYR A 156 -3.34 -13.91 -11.88
C TYR A 156 -4.37 -14.40 -12.93
N PRO A 157 -5.68 -14.13 -12.72
CA PRO A 157 -6.70 -14.57 -13.67
C PRO A 157 -6.62 -13.79 -14.99
N THR A 158 -7.05 -14.40 -16.09
CA THR A 158 -7.19 -13.72 -17.39
C THR A 158 -8.37 -12.73 -17.42
N GLY A 159 -9.28 -12.81 -16.43
CA GLY A 159 -10.32 -11.81 -16.21
C GLY A 159 -9.90 -10.77 -15.18
N ALA A 160 -10.88 -10.09 -14.58
CA ALA A 160 -10.62 -9.11 -13.55
C ALA A 160 -10.05 -9.73 -12.26
N GLY A 161 -9.07 -9.04 -11.69
CA GLY A 161 -8.41 -9.40 -10.43
C GLY A 161 -8.05 -8.16 -9.63
N ILE A 162 -7.19 -8.34 -8.63
CA ILE A 162 -6.83 -7.31 -7.68
C ILE A 162 -5.36 -6.92 -7.84
N GLY A 163 -5.11 -5.64 -8.08
CA GLY A 163 -3.81 -5.02 -7.85
C GLY A 163 -3.74 -4.39 -6.45
N MET A 164 -2.55 -4.36 -5.87
CA MET A 164 -2.32 -3.78 -4.55
C MET A 164 -1.01 -2.99 -4.51
N PHE A 165 -1.03 -1.81 -3.90
CA PHE A 165 0.17 -1.07 -3.52
C PHE A 165 0.35 -1.14 -2.01
N ASP A 166 1.47 -1.70 -1.55
CA ASP A 166 1.86 -1.75 -0.14
C ASP A 166 2.84 -0.62 0.17
N HIS A 167 2.35 0.41 0.86
CA HIS A 167 3.18 1.52 1.33
C HIS A 167 3.55 1.30 2.79
N ASP A 168 4.76 0.81 3.03
CA ASP A 168 5.34 0.60 4.36
C ASP A 168 6.66 1.37 4.48
N PRO A 169 6.62 2.66 4.90
CA PRO A 169 7.79 3.51 4.95
C PRO A 169 8.80 3.00 5.99
N LYS A 170 10.06 2.89 5.59
CA LYS A 170 11.15 2.49 6.48
C LYS A 170 11.63 3.66 7.35
N PRO A 171 12.30 3.41 8.49
CA PRO A 171 12.83 4.48 9.33
C PRO A 171 13.63 5.50 8.51
N GLY A 172 13.28 6.78 8.66
CA GLY A 172 13.90 7.89 7.90
C GLY A 172 13.26 8.19 6.53
N GLN A 173 12.29 7.40 6.08
CA GLN A 173 11.50 7.71 4.89
C GLN A 173 10.27 8.55 5.26
N LYS A 174 9.87 9.44 4.33
CA LYS A 174 8.61 10.16 4.46
C LYS A 174 7.45 9.16 4.36
N THR A 175 6.61 9.11 5.38
CA THR A 175 5.29 8.47 5.30
C THR A 175 4.42 9.29 4.37
N LEU A 176 3.94 8.68 3.30
CA LEU A 176 2.95 9.30 2.41
C LEU A 176 1.55 9.10 2.99
N SER A 177 0.66 10.02 2.67
CA SER A 177 -0.79 9.77 2.71
C SER A 177 -1.24 8.98 1.48
N ALA A 178 -2.47 8.47 1.51
CA ALA A 178 -3.08 7.82 0.36
C ALA A 178 -3.18 8.76 -0.85
N ASP A 179 -3.52 10.04 -0.61
CA ASP A 179 -3.58 11.08 -1.65
C ASP A 179 -2.21 11.33 -2.27
N GLU A 180 -1.17 11.50 -1.46
CA GLU A 180 0.18 11.74 -1.96
C GLU A 180 0.72 10.55 -2.77
N LEU A 181 0.45 9.32 -2.33
CA LEU A 181 0.83 8.15 -3.12
C LEU A 181 0.08 8.12 -4.45
N LEU A 182 -1.23 8.35 -4.44
CA LEU A 182 -2.03 8.38 -5.68
C LEU A 182 -1.59 9.51 -6.61
N ASP A 183 -1.29 10.71 -6.12
CA ASP A 183 -0.78 11.80 -6.94
C ASP A 183 0.56 11.46 -7.61
N ILE A 184 1.45 10.76 -6.90
CA ILE A 184 2.68 10.22 -7.49
C ILE A 184 2.35 9.23 -8.61
N ILE A 185 1.43 8.28 -8.39
CA ILE A 185 1.01 7.34 -9.43
C ILE A 185 0.40 8.07 -10.63
N TYR A 186 -0.46 9.06 -10.40
CA TYR A 186 -1.09 9.85 -11.46
C TYR A 186 -0.09 10.66 -12.28
N SER A 187 1.03 11.07 -11.69
CA SER A 187 2.07 11.80 -12.42
C SER A 187 2.75 10.96 -13.51
N VAL A 188 2.80 9.63 -13.32
CA VAL A 188 3.44 8.69 -14.25
C VAL A 188 2.46 7.81 -15.02
N CYS A 189 1.25 7.64 -14.49
CA CYS A 189 0.15 6.89 -15.10
C CYS A 189 -1.17 7.67 -14.89
N PRO A 190 -1.42 8.74 -15.66
CA PRO A 190 -2.59 9.62 -15.46
C PRO A 190 -3.93 8.90 -15.51
N ASP A 191 -4.04 7.85 -16.33
CA ASP A 191 -5.24 7.04 -16.49
C ASP A 191 -5.66 6.32 -15.20
N PHE A 192 -4.72 6.07 -14.29
CA PHE A 192 -5.00 5.48 -12.97
C PHE A 192 -5.96 6.36 -12.14
N ARG A 193 -6.05 7.66 -12.43
CA ARG A 193 -6.99 8.60 -11.76
C ARG A 193 -8.45 8.22 -11.96
N ARG A 194 -8.74 7.49 -13.04
CA ARG A 194 -10.09 7.05 -13.32
C ARG A 194 -10.48 5.84 -12.49
N LEU A 195 -9.56 5.08 -11.90
CA LEU A 195 -9.89 3.80 -11.26
C LEU A 195 -10.47 3.95 -9.85
N SER A 196 -11.39 3.04 -9.52
CA SER A 196 -11.84 2.85 -8.14
C SER A 196 -10.69 2.29 -7.31
N THR A 197 -10.58 2.76 -6.06
CA THR A 197 -9.58 2.24 -5.12
C THR A 197 -10.15 2.02 -3.73
N TRP A 198 -9.62 1.03 -3.02
CA TRP A 198 -9.81 0.86 -1.58
C TRP A 198 -8.54 1.19 -0.83
N TRP A 199 -8.65 1.95 0.26
CA TRP A 199 -7.56 2.20 1.19
C TRP A 199 -7.85 1.54 2.54
N THR A 200 -6.83 0.94 3.16
CA THR A 200 -6.88 0.47 4.56
C THR A 200 -5.51 0.61 5.22
N PRO A 201 -5.44 0.97 6.52
CA PRO A 201 -4.17 0.91 7.24
C PRO A 201 -3.63 -0.52 7.30
N SER A 202 -2.31 -0.63 7.42
CA SER A 202 -1.63 -1.90 7.59
C SER A 202 -1.97 -2.53 8.94
N THR A 203 -1.76 -3.83 9.05
CA THR A 203 -2.02 -4.63 10.27
C THR A 203 -1.22 -4.20 11.49
N SER A 204 -0.15 -3.42 11.31
CA SER A 204 0.61 -2.86 12.44
C SER A 204 0.13 -1.49 12.88
N SER A 205 -0.94 -0.96 12.29
CA SER A 205 -1.49 0.36 12.59
C SER A 205 -2.61 0.29 13.63
N CYS A 206 -2.90 1.45 14.23
CA CYS A 206 -3.99 1.66 15.18
C CYS A 206 -3.98 0.67 16.36
N ILE A 207 -2.80 0.46 16.95
CA ILE A 207 -2.59 -0.42 18.10
C ILE A 207 -2.62 0.40 19.38
N PHE A 208 -3.39 -0.05 20.35
CA PHE A 208 -3.58 0.59 21.65
C PHE A 208 -3.26 -0.39 22.78
N ASP A 209 -2.69 0.10 23.87
CA ASP A 209 -2.57 -0.69 25.09
C ASP A 209 -3.94 -0.86 25.78
N ASN A 210 -3.97 -1.64 26.86
CA ASN A 210 -5.19 -1.85 27.66
C ASN A 210 -5.68 -0.57 28.37
N ASN A 211 -4.82 0.44 28.52
CA ASN A 211 -5.15 1.75 29.08
C ASN A 211 -5.63 2.75 28.03
N LYS A 212 -5.80 2.31 26.77
CA LYS A 212 -6.22 3.12 25.62
C LYS A 212 -5.16 4.14 25.14
N ASN A 213 -3.90 4.00 25.56
CA ASN A 213 -2.81 4.77 24.98
C ASN A 213 -2.48 4.23 23.58
N GLU A 214 -2.26 5.12 22.62
CA GLU A 214 -1.86 4.74 21.27
C GLU A 214 -0.38 4.30 21.26
N LEU A 215 -0.13 3.04 20.90
CA LEU A 215 1.21 2.48 20.73
C LEU A 215 1.69 2.61 19.28
N THR A 216 0.77 2.58 18.32
CA THR A 216 1.05 2.82 16.91
C THR A 216 -0.16 3.44 16.25
N GLY A 217 0.00 4.61 15.65
CA GLY A 217 -1.07 5.31 14.97
C GLY A 217 -1.42 4.74 13.59
N ILE A 218 -2.26 5.48 12.87
CA ILE A 218 -2.79 5.12 11.56
C ILE A 218 -1.75 5.17 10.42
N GLY A 219 -0.62 5.83 10.65
CA GLY A 219 0.43 6.10 9.65
C GLY A 219 1.57 5.07 9.58
N ALA A 220 1.42 3.88 10.17
CA ALA A 220 2.47 2.85 10.16
C ALA A 220 2.51 2.04 8.85
N GLY A 221 1.99 2.61 7.76
CA GLY A 221 1.82 2.00 6.45
C GLY A 221 0.38 1.63 6.14
N PHE A 222 0.10 1.37 4.87
CA PHE A 222 -1.25 1.09 4.38
C PHE A 222 -1.22 0.33 3.06
N HIS A 223 -2.36 -0.28 2.71
CA HIS A 223 -2.58 -0.91 1.41
C HIS A 223 -3.58 -0.08 0.60
N LEU A 224 -3.30 0.08 -0.70
CA LEU A 224 -4.24 0.57 -1.70
C LEU A 224 -4.56 -0.54 -2.69
N TYR A 225 -5.82 -0.92 -2.80
CA TYR A 225 -6.28 -1.92 -3.75
C TYR A 225 -6.99 -1.28 -4.93
N PHE A 226 -6.86 -1.86 -6.10
CA PHE A 226 -7.53 -1.44 -7.33
C PHE A 226 -7.92 -2.67 -8.18
N PRO A 227 -9.00 -2.60 -8.96
CA PRO A 227 -9.34 -3.65 -9.91
C PRO A 227 -8.44 -3.52 -11.14
N PHE A 228 -8.10 -4.66 -11.75
CA PHE A 228 -7.30 -4.69 -12.97
C PHE A 228 -7.76 -5.83 -13.87
N GLU A 229 -7.91 -5.57 -15.17
CA GLU A 229 -8.34 -6.55 -16.17
C GLU A 229 -7.56 -6.33 -17.48
N PRO A 230 -7.05 -7.40 -18.13
CA PRO A 230 -6.91 -8.75 -17.60
C PRO A 230 -5.81 -8.80 -16.51
N ALA A 231 -6.07 -9.44 -15.38
CA ALA A 231 -5.17 -9.38 -14.22
C ALA A 231 -3.84 -10.12 -14.44
N ASP A 232 -3.78 -11.06 -15.38
CA ASP A 232 -2.53 -11.71 -15.83
C ASP A 232 -1.47 -10.72 -16.35
N LYS A 233 -1.86 -9.48 -16.69
CA LYS A 233 -0.97 -8.38 -17.06
C LYS A 233 -0.50 -7.51 -15.90
N LEU A 234 -0.94 -7.75 -14.67
CA LEU A 234 -0.49 -7.01 -13.48
C LEU A 234 1.05 -7.03 -13.29
N PRO A 235 1.76 -8.16 -13.48
CA PRO A 235 3.22 -8.18 -13.35
C PRO A 235 3.92 -7.28 -14.38
N GLU A 236 3.45 -7.29 -15.64
CA GLU A 236 3.98 -6.45 -16.72
C GLU A 236 3.71 -4.96 -16.42
N PHE A 237 2.50 -4.64 -15.95
CA PHE A 237 2.13 -3.30 -15.51
C PHE A 237 3.00 -2.80 -14.36
N ALA A 238 3.25 -3.64 -13.34
CA ALA A 238 4.03 -3.27 -12.17
C ALA A 238 5.50 -2.99 -12.51
N ASP A 239 6.10 -3.80 -13.39
CA ASP A 239 7.46 -3.56 -13.91
C ASP A 239 7.54 -2.27 -14.73
N TRP A 240 6.57 -2.02 -15.62
CA TRP A 240 6.49 -0.76 -16.36
C TRP A 240 6.36 0.44 -15.41
N LEU A 241 5.41 0.39 -14.46
CA LEU A 241 5.14 1.46 -13.50
C LEU A 241 6.37 1.74 -12.63
N SER A 242 7.06 0.71 -12.17
CA SER A 242 8.33 0.83 -11.45
C SER A 242 9.36 1.66 -12.22
N ARG A 243 9.56 1.36 -13.50
CA ARG A 243 10.51 2.10 -14.35
C ARG A 243 10.10 3.57 -14.50
N GLN A 244 8.81 3.84 -14.68
CA GLN A 244 8.32 5.22 -14.75
C GLN A 244 8.55 5.99 -13.44
N LEU A 245 8.30 5.33 -12.29
CA LEU A 245 8.56 5.92 -10.97
C LEU A 245 10.05 6.22 -10.78
N TRP A 246 10.94 5.35 -11.21
CA TRP A 246 12.39 5.62 -11.19
C TRP A 246 12.76 6.83 -12.05
N LEU A 247 12.24 6.91 -13.27
CA LEU A 247 12.46 8.05 -14.18
C LEU A 247 11.92 9.37 -13.61
N ALA A 248 10.82 9.32 -12.87
CA ALA A 248 10.22 10.46 -12.18
C ALA A 248 10.89 10.83 -10.84
N GLY A 249 11.95 10.10 -10.42
CA GLY A 249 12.67 10.38 -9.17
C GLY A 249 12.03 9.79 -7.91
N HIS A 250 11.09 8.86 -8.06
CA HIS A 250 10.41 8.14 -6.97
C HIS A 250 11.00 6.74 -6.69
N GLY A 251 12.12 6.41 -7.32
CA GLY A 251 12.90 5.20 -7.05
C GLY A 251 14.06 5.44 -6.08
N HIS A 252 14.46 4.42 -5.33
CA HIS A 252 15.65 4.47 -4.47
C HIS A 252 16.31 3.10 -4.30
N ILE A 253 17.60 3.10 -3.94
CA ILE A 253 18.32 1.88 -3.56
C ILE A 253 18.24 1.70 -2.06
N PHE A 254 17.72 0.56 -1.62
CA PHE A 254 17.76 0.11 -0.24
C PHE A 254 18.88 -0.91 -0.06
N ILE A 255 19.78 -0.68 0.90
CA ILE A 255 20.85 -1.61 1.23
C ILE A 255 20.32 -2.59 2.29
N SER A 256 20.26 -3.88 1.93
CA SER A 256 19.81 -4.91 2.85
C SER A 256 20.78 -5.09 4.02
N ARG A 257 20.34 -5.78 5.08
CA ARG A 257 21.21 -6.17 6.20
C ARG A 257 22.44 -6.98 5.76
N THR A 258 22.33 -7.71 4.63
CA THR A 258 23.43 -8.50 4.05
C THR A 258 24.26 -7.72 3.03
N GLY A 259 24.01 -6.42 2.87
CA GLY A 259 24.73 -5.55 1.93
C GLY A 259 24.22 -5.59 0.48
N SER A 260 23.12 -6.30 0.21
CA SER A 260 22.55 -6.39 -1.14
C SER A 260 21.86 -5.06 -1.51
N LEU A 261 22.09 -4.59 -2.73
CA LEU A 261 21.42 -3.40 -3.27
C LEU A 261 20.05 -3.82 -3.82
N LEU A 262 18.98 -3.32 -3.23
CA LEU A 262 17.61 -3.60 -3.64
C LEU A 262 16.98 -2.35 -4.24
N THR A 263 16.54 -2.44 -5.49
CA THR A 263 15.76 -1.38 -6.14
C THR A 263 14.36 -1.32 -5.53
N ARG A 264 13.96 -0.15 -5.05
CA ARG A 264 12.67 0.09 -4.41
C ARG A 264 11.98 1.31 -5.02
N THR A 265 10.67 1.39 -4.82
CA THR A 265 9.85 2.55 -5.18
C THR A 265 9.11 3.04 -3.94
N VAL A 266 8.12 3.92 -4.12
CA VAL A 266 7.21 4.38 -3.07
C VAL A 266 6.28 3.28 -2.52
N PHE A 267 6.22 2.10 -3.14
CA PHE A 267 5.55 0.90 -2.63
C PHE A 267 6.39 -0.38 -2.86
N ASP A 268 6.07 -1.46 -2.15
CA ASP A 268 6.74 -2.75 -2.32
C ASP A 268 6.24 -3.47 -3.57
N LEU A 269 7.10 -3.61 -4.60
CA LEU A 269 6.78 -4.31 -5.84
C LEU A 269 6.60 -5.82 -5.65
N THR A 270 7.08 -6.39 -4.54
CA THR A 270 6.99 -7.84 -4.34
C THR A 270 5.58 -8.35 -4.06
N VAL A 271 4.61 -7.43 -3.91
CA VAL A 271 3.18 -7.75 -3.80
C VAL A 271 2.55 -8.15 -5.15
N PHE A 272 3.21 -7.85 -6.27
CA PHE A 272 2.76 -8.24 -7.63
C PHE A 272 3.14 -9.69 -8.00
N SER A 273 3.34 -10.56 -7.00
CA SER A 273 3.50 -12.00 -7.19
C SER A 273 2.20 -12.70 -6.78
N PRO A 274 1.62 -13.56 -7.63
CA PRO A 274 0.26 -14.06 -7.44
C PRO A 274 0.07 -14.89 -6.16
N GLU A 275 1.10 -15.58 -5.69
CA GLU A 275 1.12 -16.42 -4.49
C GLU A 275 1.51 -15.68 -3.20
N ARG A 276 1.81 -14.38 -3.30
CA ARG A 276 2.25 -13.58 -2.16
C ARG A 276 1.10 -13.41 -1.18
N LEU A 277 1.40 -13.60 0.10
CA LEU A 277 0.43 -13.37 1.17
C LEU A 277 0.32 -11.89 1.48
N ASP A 278 -0.91 -11.41 1.46
CA ASP A 278 -1.35 -10.14 2.00
C ASP A 278 -1.98 -10.37 3.37
N PHE A 279 -1.25 -9.98 4.41
CA PHE A 279 -1.61 -10.17 5.81
C PHE A 279 -2.55 -9.06 6.32
N VAL A 280 -3.60 -8.72 5.57
CA VAL A 280 -4.52 -7.59 5.85
C VAL A 280 -5.57 -7.89 6.93
N ALA A 281 -5.71 -9.15 7.35
CA ALA A 281 -6.54 -9.48 8.51
C ALA A 281 -6.07 -8.74 9.77
N GLY A 282 -6.99 -8.48 10.70
CA GLY A 282 -6.68 -7.83 11.96
C GLY A 282 -5.54 -8.53 12.71
N ALA A 283 -4.75 -7.76 13.46
CA ALA A 283 -3.62 -8.29 14.22
C ALA A 283 -4.09 -9.24 15.33
N ASP A 284 -3.32 -10.30 15.53
CA ASP A 284 -3.45 -11.19 16.68
C ASP A 284 -2.85 -10.51 17.92
N CYS A 285 -3.69 -9.79 18.67
CA CYS A 285 -3.25 -8.92 19.75
C CYS A 285 -3.10 -9.69 21.08
N ILE A 286 -1.95 -9.54 21.74
CA ILE A 286 -1.69 -10.04 23.10
C ILE A 286 -1.48 -8.83 24.00
N ASP A 287 -2.35 -8.65 25.00
CA ASP A 287 -2.35 -7.53 25.95
C ASP A 287 -2.40 -6.14 25.29
N CYS A 288 -2.99 -6.07 24.09
CA CYS A 288 -3.28 -4.84 23.37
C CYS A 288 -4.57 -4.99 22.56
N ASN A 289 -5.01 -3.91 21.92
CA ASN A 289 -6.19 -3.89 21.07
C ASN A 289 -5.89 -3.14 19.78
N GLN A 290 -6.36 -3.67 18.66
CA GLN A 290 -6.32 -2.96 17.38
C GLN A 290 -7.67 -2.28 17.10
N ARG A 291 -7.64 -1.04 16.61
CA ARG A 291 -8.84 -0.25 16.27
C ARG A 291 -8.71 0.34 14.86
N LEU A 292 -8.75 -0.52 13.86
CA LEU A 292 -8.71 -0.08 12.46
C LEU A 292 -9.99 0.70 12.11
N PRO A 293 -9.91 1.81 11.37
CA PRO A 293 -11.08 2.45 10.77
C PRO A 293 -11.67 1.56 9.67
N GLU A 294 -12.87 1.88 9.22
CA GLU A 294 -13.42 1.26 8.00
C GLU A 294 -12.53 1.57 6.79
N PRO A 295 -12.33 0.61 5.87
CA PRO A 295 -11.65 0.88 4.61
C PRO A 295 -12.35 2.02 3.86
N VAL A 296 -11.57 2.84 3.17
CA VAL A 296 -12.08 4.01 2.45
C VAL A 296 -12.17 3.69 0.97
N TYR A 297 -13.38 3.78 0.41
CA TYR A 297 -13.61 3.63 -1.03
C TYR A 297 -13.46 4.99 -1.71
N ARG A 298 -12.67 5.03 -2.78
CA ARG A 298 -12.67 6.13 -3.74
C ARG A 298 -13.32 5.62 -5.01
N LYS A 299 -14.47 6.20 -5.37
CA LYS A 299 -15.22 5.81 -6.56
C LYS A 299 -14.49 6.24 -7.83
N GLY A 300 -14.39 5.31 -8.77
CA GLY A 300 -13.94 5.50 -10.15
C GLY A 300 -14.53 4.39 -11.04
N LEU A 301 -13.82 4.06 -12.11
CA LEU A 301 -14.03 2.92 -13.00
C LEU A 301 -13.54 1.64 -12.31
N GLU A 302 -14.34 0.59 -12.40
CA GLU A 302 -13.95 -0.74 -11.91
C GLU A 302 -13.35 -1.65 -13.01
N VAL A 303 -13.31 -1.17 -14.25
CA VAL A 303 -12.63 -1.84 -15.37
C VAL A 303 -11.59 -0.87 -15.91
N TRP A 304 -10.35 -1.35 -15.98
CA TRP A 304 -9.32 -0.70 -16.78
C TRP A 304 -9.39 -1.32 -18.18
N ALA A 305 -9.88 -0.57 -19.17
CA ALA A 305 -9.78 -0.91 -20.58
C ALA A 305 -8.58 -0.20 -21.21
#